data_AF-A0A972CJ65-F1
#
_entry.id   AF-A0A972CJ65-F1
#
_cell.length_a   1.000
_cell.length_b   1.000
_cell.length_c   1.000
_cell.angle_alpha   90.00
_cell.angle_beta   90.00
_cell.angle_gamma   90.00
#
_symmetry.space_group_name_H-M   'P 1'
#
loop_
_entity.id
_entity.type
_entity.pdbx_description
1 polymer ?
#
loop_
_entity_poly.entity_id
_entity_poly.type
_entity_poly.pdbx_seq_one_letter_code
_entity_poly.pdbx_strand_id
1 'polypeptide(L)'
;MKKEIISTLINRYDYSGAYGLAASEDNQFLVGLLDICRHMVNFDFINAQRLLTKYGAYFPLELSSYLEKNLMELIYGDPSAIFSEHLSNIAFQVEREEYIDLLGRVYRFNEAFMKYIFFIQHQEVVSVFDEVFEEDRTLRVLRKRYKIHNRNVIFAVAEYIYKFSRNPSLKRAANFITGSSMKALADLRNASIVGHGFEAVSYDDIRASYGEPQVLIKDIETLMVKSGLVIDRDKYKKINSYLLKELRYEK
;
A
#
# COMPACT_ATOMS: atom_id res chain seq x y z
N MET A 1 -18.91 24.96 -8.58
CA MET A 1 -17.51 25.00 -9.03
C MET A 1 -16.50 24.57 -7.94
N LYS A 2 -16.18 25.37 -6.90
CA LYS A 2 -15.15 24.98 -5.90
C LYS A 2 -15.42 23.61 -5.23
N LYS A 3 -16.65 23.37 -4.75
CA LYS A 3 -17.05 22.10 -4.12
C LYS A 3 -17.02 20.89 -5.07
N GLU A 4 -17.34 21.11 -6.33
CA GLU A 4 -17.29 20.06 -7.37
C GLU A 4 -15.84 19.67 -7.68
N ILE A 5 -14.93 20.65 -7.70
CA ILE A 5 -13.49 20.41 -7.84
C ILE A 5 -12.98 19.61 -6.63
N ILE A 6 -13.29 20.05 -5.40
CA ILE A 6 -12.91 19.31 -4.18
C ILE A 6 -13.45 17.87 -4.21
N SER A 7 -14.71 17.68 -4.62
CA SER A 7 -15.32 16.34 -4.75
C SER A 7 -14.59 15.47 -5.78
N THR A 8 -14.17 16.06 -6.90
CA THR A 8 -13.40 15.37 -7.95
C THR A 8 -12.03 14.94 -7.42
N LEU A 9 -11.34 15.82 -6.69
CA LEU A 9 -10.05 15.53 -6.07
C LEU A 9 -10.16 14.42 -5.02
N ILE A 10 -11.20 14.45 -4.18
CA ILE A 10 -11.50 13.38 -3.21
C ILE A 10 -11.70 12.03 -3.92
N ASN A 11 -12.47 12.00 -5.01
CA ASN A 11 -12.71 10.77 -5.78
C ASN A 11 -11.43 10.20 -6.41
N ARG A 12 -10.47 11.06 -6.78
CA ARG A 12 -9.13 10.67 -7.26
C ARG A 12 -8.11 10.49 -6.12
N TYR A 13 -8.58 10.50 -4.87
CA TYR A 13 -7.78 10.40 -3.66
C TYR A 13 -6.72 11.51 -3.52
N ASP A 14 -6.81 12.61 -4.27
CA ASP A 14 -5.91 13.76 -4.17
C ASP A 14 -6.31 14.67 -3.00
N TYR A 15 -6.01 14.19 -1.80
CA TYR A 15 -6.30 14.89 -0.56
C TYR A 15 -5.47 16.16 -0.39
N SER A 16 -4.27 16.23 -0.99
CA SER A 16 -3.42 17.42 -0.93
C SER A 16 -4.04 18.56 -1.73
N GLY A 17 -4.48 18.30 -2.97
CA GLY A 17 -5.19 19.28 -3.77
C GLY A 17 -6.52 19.69 -3.14
N ALA A 18 -7.30 18.71 -2.64
CA ALA A 18 -8.56 18.97 -1.97
C ALA A 18 -8.38 19.84 -0.72
N TYR A 19 -7.37 19.54 0.12
CA TYR A 19 -7.03 20.33 1.30
C TYR A 19 -6.62 21.76 0.92
N GLY A 20 -5.78 21.93 -0.12
CA GLY A 20 -5.35 23.26 -0.57
C GLY A 20 -6.51 24.19 -0.94
N LEU A 21 -7.62 23.62 -1.45
CA LEU A 21 -8.84 24.38 -1.73
C LEU A 21 -9.71 24.56 -0.47
N ALA A 22 -9.79 23.57 0.40
CA ALA A 22 -10.64 23.61 1.60
C ALA A 22 -10.03 24.36 2.80
N ALA A 23 -8.70 24.56 2.84
CA ALA A 23 -7.98 25.04 4.04
C ALA A 23 -8.45 26.39 4.60
N SER A 24 -9.04 27.25 3.75
CA SER A 24 -9.59 28.55 4.17
C SER A 24 -11.06 28.50 4.58
N GLU A 25 -11.70 27.32 4.52
CA GLU A 25 -13.11 27.16 4.87
C GLU A 25 -13.25 27.02 6.39
N ASP A 26 -14.30 27.63 6.94
CA ASP A 26 -14.65 27.49 8.36
C ASP A 26 -15.41 26.17 8.60
N ASN A 27 -14.82 25.07 8.13
CA ASN A 27 -15.32 23.72 8.33
C ASN A 27 -14.20 22.83 8.87
N GLN A 28 -14.14 22.74 10.20
CA GLN A 28 -13.11 21.95 10.89
C GLN A 28 -13.22 20.45 10.61
N PHE A 29 -14.42 19.94 10.29
CA PHE A 29 -14.61 18.55 9.87
C PHE A 29 -13.89 18.29 8.55
N LEU A 30 -14.23 19.08 7.53
CA LEU A 30 -13.72 18.91 6.18
C LEU A 30 -12.21 19.14 6.13
N VAL A 31 -11.75 20.26 6.70
CA VAL A 31 -10.33 20.64 6.74
C VAL A 31 -9.54 19.59 7.51
N GLY A 32 -9.98 19.21 8.71
CA GLY A 32 -9.28 18.25 9.56
C GLY A 32 -9.16 16.87 8.92
N LEU A 33 -10.25 16.35 8.33
CA LEU A 33 -10.25 15.02 7.73
C LEU A 33 -9.42 14.96 6.45
N LEU A 34 -9.46 15.99 5.61
CA LEU A 34 -8.57 16.10 4.44
C LEU A 34 -7.09 16.18 4.86
N ASP A 35 -6.79 16.93 5.93
CA ASP A 35 -5.44 17.08 6.47
C ASP A 35 -4.88 15.73 6.96
N ILE A 36 -5.69 14.98 7.71
CA ILE A 36 -5.33 13.62 8.15
C ILE A 36 -5.08 12.72 6.94
N CYS A 37 -5.97 12.74 5.93
CA CYS A 37 -5.84 11.90 4.74
C CYS A 37 -4.57 12.19 3.93
N ARG A 38 -4.21 13.47 3.71
CA ARG A 38 -2.98 13.81 2.97
C ARG A 38 -1.72 13.30 3.68
N HIS A 39 -1.72 13.22 5.01
CA HIS A 39 -0.62 12.63 5.76
C HIS A 39 -0.63 11.09 5.68
N MET A 40 -1.80 10.45 5.83
CA MET A 40 -1.92 8.98 5.73
C MET A 40 -1.46 8.43 4.38
N VAL A 41 -1.89 9.03 3.26
CA VAL A 41 -1.49 8.55 1.91
C VAL A 41 0.01 8.72 1.63
N ASN A 42 0.70 9.54 2.42
CA ASN A 42 2.15 9.73 2.37
C ASN A 42 2.89 8.91 3.44
N PHE A 43 2.20 7.97 4.11
CA PHE A 43 2.76 7.15 5.19
C PHE A 43 3.25 7.96 6.41
N ASP A 44 2.79 9.20 6.56
CA ASP A 44 3.11 10.07 7.69
C ASP A 44 2.07 9.89 8.82
N PHE A 45 2.03 8.68 9.36
CA PHE A 45 1.00 8.27 10.33
C PHE A 45 1.12 9.02 11.67
N ILE A 46 2.33 9.42 12.05
CA ILE A 46 2.57 10.18 13.28
C ILE A 46 1.88 11.55 13.21
N ASN A 47 2.06 12.29 12.11
CA ASN A 47 1.36 13.57 11.97
C ASN A 47 -0.14 13.39 11.74
N ALA A 48 -0.55 12.36 11.00
CA ALA A 48 -1.98 12.02 10.87
C ALA A 48 -2.64 11.78 12.24
N GLN A 49 -1.98 11.06 13.17
CA GLN A 49 -2.47 10.82 14.52
C GLN A 49 -2.53 12.10 15.36
N ARG A 50 -1.53 12.98 15.26
CA ARG A 50 -1.55 14.29 15.93
C ARG A 50 -2.72 15.15 15.46
N LEU A 51 -2.99 15.15 14.15
CA LEU A 51 -4.13 15.84 13.57
C LEU A 51 -5.46 15.20 14.00
N LEU A 52 -5.54 13.87 14.11
CA LEU A 52 -6.71 13.20 14.66
C LEU A 52 -6.97 13.60 16.12
N THR A 53 -5.95 13.73 16.96
CA THR A 53 -6.13 14.24 18.33
C THR A 53 -6.68 15.68 18.34
N LYS A 54 -6.27 16.51 17.38
CA LYS A 54 -6.73 17.90 17.26
C LYS A 54 -8.16 18.01 16.72
N TYR A 55 -8.50 17.23 15.69
CA TYR A 55 -9.74 17.37 14.93
C TYR A 55 -10.79 16.32 15.24
N GLY A 56 -10.45 15.24 15.95
CA GLY A 56 -11.30 14.07 16.17
C GLY A 56 -12.64 14.39 16.82
N ALA A 57 -12.70 15.43 17.66
CA ALA A 57 -13.94 15.90 18.29
C ALA A 57 -14.98 16.44 17.31
N TYR A 58 -14.58 16.84 16.10
CA TYR A 58 -15.49 17.27 15.05
C TYR A 58 -16.08 16.08 14.28
N PHE A 59 -15.49 14.89 14.39
CA PHE A 59 -15.90 13.72 13.63
C PHE A 59 -16.96 12.89 14.39
N PRO A 60 -17.85 12.16 13.69
CA PRO A 60 -18.65 11.11 14.30
C PRO A 60 -17.77 10.12 15.07
N LEU A 61 -18.21 9.73 16.27
CA LEU A 61 -17.46 8.83 17.15
C LEU A 61 -16.99 7.56 16.42
N GLU A 62 -17.86 6.97 15.61
CA GLU A 62 -17.54 5.78 14.81
C GLU A 62 -16.32 6.00 13.87
N LEU A 63 -16.28 7.16 13.19
CA LEU A 63 -15.16 7.49 12.31
C LEU A 63 -13.90 7.76 13.11
N SER A 64 -13.99 8.54 14.19
CA SER A 64 -12.84 8.86 15.03
C SER A 64 -12.22 7.62 15.65
N SER A 65 -13.02 6.72 16.24
CA SER A 65 -12.52 5.46 16.83
C SER A 65 -11.94 4.51 15.79
N TYR A 66 -12.53 4.45 14.60
CA TYR A 66 -12.00 3.67 13.49
C TYR A 66 -10.62 4.19 13.06
N LEU A 67 -10.48 5.50 12.85
CA LEU A 67 -9.21 6.12 12.46
C LEU A 67 -8.16 5.99 13.55
N GLU A 68 -8.52 6.16 14.83
CA GLU A 68 -7.62 6.02 15.96
C GLU A 68 -7.04 4.61 16.03
N LYS A 69 -7.90 3.59 15.97
CA LYS A 69 -7.45 2.20 15.94
C LYS A 69 -6.51 1.94 14.75
N ASN A 70 -6.95 2.32 13.54
CA ASN A 70 -6.17 2.07 12.33
C ASN A 70 -4.82 2.79 12.33
N LEU A 71 -4.76 4.04 12.78
CA LEU A 71 -3.50 4.79 12.87
C LEU A 71 -2.54 4.18 13.90
N MET A 72 -3.04 3.67 15.03
CA MET A 72 -2.19 2.96 15.98
C MET A 72 -1.61 1.68 15.38
N GLU A 73 -2.42 0.89 14.68
CA GLU A 73 -1.95 -0.30 13.95
C GLU A 73 -0.89 0.05 12.90
N LEU A 74 -1.09 1.14 12.14
CA LEU A 74 -0.12 1.65 11.16
C LEU A 74 1.17 2.14 11.83
N ILE A 75 1.09 2.86 12.95
CA ILE A 75 2.26 3.38 13.67
C ILE A 75 3.10 2.25 14.26
N TYR A 76 2.47 1.22 14.82
CA TYR A 76 3.17 0.06 15.35
C TYR A 76 3.56 -0.96 14.28
N GLY A 77 3.16 -0.74 13.02
CA GLY A 77 3.57 -1.56 11.89
C GLY A 77 2.85 -2.91 11.83
N ASP A 78 1.61 -2.99 12.28
CA ASP A 78 0.79 -4.18 12.10
C ASP A 78 0.81 -4.59 10.62
N PRO A 79 1.12 -5.86 10.30
CA PRO A 79 1.23 -6.29 8.91
C PRO A 79 -0.05 -6.09 8.11
N SER A 80 -1.21 -6.41 8.68
CA SER A 80 -2.50 -6.30 8.00
C SER A 80 -2.82 -4.84 7.66
N ALA A 81 -2.59 -3.92 8.61
CA ALA A 81 -2.79 -2.49 8.40
C ALA A 81 -1.82 -1.91 7.36
N ILE A 82 -0.51 -2.20 7.46
CA ILE A 82 0.49 -1.64 6.54
C ILE A 82 0.29 -2.17 5.11
N PHE A 83 0.01 -3.46 4.95
CA PHE A 83 -0.26 -4.03 3.63
C PHE A 83 -1.58 -3.51 3.04
N SER A 84 -2.60 -3.25 3.86
CA SER A 84 -3.86 -2.60 3.42
C SER A 84 -3.62 -1.16 2.93
N GLU A 85 -2.80 -0.41 3.66
CA GLU A 85 -2.43 0.96 3.29
C GLU A 85 -1.61 0.97 1.99
N HIS A 86 -0.65 0.05 1.85
CA HIS A 86 0.12 -0.10 0.62
C HIS A 86 -0.75 -0.50 -0.56
N LEU A 87 -1.68 -1.44 -0.41
CA LEU A 87 -2.61 -1.82 -1.48
C LEU A 87 -3.46 -0.63 -1.95
N SER A 88 -4.02 0.13 -1.00
CA SER A 88 -4.77 1.35 -1.30
C SER A 88 -3.90 2.33 -2.09
N ASN A 89 -2.65 2.47 -1.68
CA ASN A 89 -1.71 3.39 -2.31
C ASN A 89 -1.32 2.96 -3.74
N ILE A 90 -1.15 1.66 -4.01
CA ILE A 90 -0.99 1.11 -5.35
C ILE A 90 -2.24 1.41 -6.19
N ALA A 91 -3.44 1.20 -5.64
CA ALA A 91 -4.70 1.46 -6.34
C ALA A 91 -4.88 2.96 -6.69
N PHE A 92 -4.40 3.88 -5.85
CA PHE A 92 -4.45 5.31 -6.16
C PHE A 92 -3.63 5.67 -7.40
N GLN A 93 -2.50 5.01 -7.62
CA GLN A 93 -1.68 5.27 -8.81
C GLN A 93 -2.43 4.89 -10.09
N VAL A 94 -3.23 3.82 -10.04
CA VAL A 94 -4.09 3.43 -11.16
C VAL A 94 -5.16 4.49 -11.42
N GLU A 95 -5.86 4.94 -10.38
CA GLU A 95 -6.91 5.97 -10.49
C GLU A 95 -6.37 7.31 -11.01
N ARG A 96 -5.12 7.63 -10.66
CA ARG A 96 -4.47 8.88 -11.05
C ARG A 96 -3.70 8.81 -12.36
N GLU A 97 -3.59 7.62 -12.96
CA GLU A 97 -2.80 7.34 -14.16
C GLU A 97 -1.28 7.55 -13.95
N GLU A 98 -0.80 7.35 -12.71
CA GLU A 98 0.60 7.49 -12.28
C GLU A 98 1.35 6.15 -12.44
N TYR A 99 1.46 5.65 -13.69
CA TYR A 99 1.94 4.27 -13.94
C TYR A 99 3.42 4.02 -13.60
N ILE A 100 4.26 5.04 -13.65
CA ILE A 100 5.67 4.91 -13.23
C ILE A 100 5.74 4.66 -11.72
N ASP A 101 4.96 5.39 -10.93
CA ASP A 101 4.88 5.22 -9.48
C ASP A 101 4.19 3.90 -9.10
N LEU A 102 3.20 3.47 -9.88
CA LEU A 102 2.58 2.14 -9.74
C LEU A 102 3.64 1.04 -9.74
N LEU A 103 4.55 1.05 -10.73
CA LEU A 103 5.61 0.05 -10.87
C LEU A 103 6.56 0.02 -9.65
N GLY A 104 6.95 1.20 -9.15
CA GLY A 104 7.78 1.32 -7.95
C GLY A 104 7.12 0.69 -6.73
N ARG A 105 5.82 0.98 -6.52
CA ARG A 105 5.06 0.48 -5.37
C ARG A 105 4.78 -1.02 -5.47
N VAL A 106 4.48 -1.54 -6.66
CA VAL A 106 4.34 -2.99 -6.89
C VAL A 106 5.64 -3.72 -6.58
N TYR A 107 6.79 -3.19 -7.00
CA TYR A 107 8.09 -3.79 -6.68
C TYR A 107 8.38 -3.75 -5.17
N ARG A 108 8.11 -2.61 -4.50
CA ARG A 108 8.24 -2.49 -3.05
C ARG A 108 7.34 -3.48 -2.30
N PHE A 109 6.12 -3.71 -2.79
CA PHE A 109 5.20 -4.70 -2.27
C PHE A 109 5.77 -6.10 -2.41
N ASN A 110 6.23 -6.49 -3.60
CA ASN A 110 6.81 -7.82 -3.85
C ASN A 110 7.93 -8.13 -2.86
N GLU A 111 8.84 -7.18 -2.65
CA GLU A 111 9.94 -7.35 -1.71
C GLU A 111 9.47 -7.44 -0.25
N ALA A 112 8.61 -6.52 0.21
CA ALA A 112 8.06 -6.55 1.57
C ALA A 112 7.31 -7.85 1.84
N PHE A 113 6.46 -8.26 0.91
CA PHE A 113 5.60 -9.42 1.06
C PHE A 113 6.41 -10.72 1.06
N MET A 114 7.43 -10.84 0.20
CA MET A 114 8.35 -12.00 0.24
C MET A 114 9.08 -12.09 1.58
N LYS A 115 9.55 -10.96 2.13
CA LYS A 115 10.15 -10.94 3.48
C LYS A 115 9.12 -11.34 4.55
N TYR A 116 7.91 -10.80 4.49
CA TYR A 116 6.82 -11.13 5.41
C TYR A 116 6.53 -12.63 5.42
N ILE A 117 6.24 -13.21 4.25
CA ILE A 117 5.89 -14.64 4.17
C ILE A 117 7.04 -15.55 4.57
N PHE A 118 8.29 -15.10 4.43
CA PHE A 118 9.45 -15.82 4.95
C PHE A 118 9.46 -15.81 6.48
N PHE A 119 9.32 -14.64 7.12
CA PHE A 119 9.43 -14.54 8.58
C PHE A 119 8.31 -15.22 9.35
N ILE A 120 7.06 -15.16 8.86
CA ILE A 120 5.94 -15.83 9.52
C ILE A 120 6.11 -17.36 9.62
N GLN A 121 7.02 -17.96 8.85
CA GLN A 121 7.36 -19.38 8.95
C GLN A 121 8.38 -19.70 10.06
N HIS A 122 9.07 -18.68 10.58
CA HIS A 122 10.18 -18.83 11.52
C HIS A 122 9.88 -18.22 12.88
N GLN A 123 9.03 -17.20 12.92
CA GLN A 123 8.66 -16.46 14.12
C GLN A 123 7.34 -15.72 13.89
N GLU A 124 6.70 -15.33 14.97
CA GLU A 124 5.60 -14.37 14.90
C GLU A 124 6.12 -13.02 14.38
N VAL A 125 5.37 -12.41 13.48
CA VAL A 125 5.64 -11.06 13.00
C VAL A 125 4.64 -10.13 13.67
N VAL A 126 5.13 -9.36 14.64
CA VAL A 126 4.34 -8.36 15.34
C VAL A 126 4.36 -7.03 14.58
N SER A 127 5.50 -6.66 14.01
CA SER A 127 5.64 -5.44 13.22
C SER A 127 6.43 -5.66 11.92
N VAL A 128 6.02 -4.98 10.84
CA VAL A 128 6.81 -4.90 9.60
C VAL A 128 7.97 -3.91 9.68
N PHE A 129 8.03 -3.10 10.74
CA PHE A 129 9.14 -2.19 11.01
C PHE A 129 10.27 -2.82 11.83
N ASP A 130 10.05 -4.03 12.34
CA ASP A 130 11.10 -4.76 13.04
C ASP A 130 12.30 -4.98 12.11
N GLU A 131 13.51 -4.86 12.64
CA GLU A 131 14.78 -5.04 11.91
C GLU A 131 14.86 -6.36 11.12
N VAL A 132 14.03 -7.34 11.45
CA VAL A 132 13.91 -8.59 10.71
C VAL A 132 13.54 -8.35 9.25
N PHE A 133 12.79 -7.29 8.92
CA PHE A 133 12.41 -6.91 7.56
C PHE A 133 13.52 -6.24 6.73
N GLU A 134 14.71 -6.07 7.29
CA GLU A 134 15.88 -5.65 6.53
C GLU A 134 16.31 -6.74 5.53
N GLU A 135 16.63 -6.31 4.32
CA GLU A 135 17.05 -7.21 3.24
C GLU A 135 18.28 -8.04 3.64
N ASP A 136 19.30 -7.37 4.17
CA ASP A 136 20.56 -8.01 4.59
C ASP A 136 20.37 -9.06 5.67
N ARG A 137 19.41 -8.84 6.58
CA ARG A 137 19.10 -9.81 7.64
C ARG A 137 18.44 -11.04 7.04
N THR A 138 17.48 -10.86 6.13
CA THR A 138 16.83 -11.96 5.40
C THR A 138 17.86 -12.79 4.62
N LEU A 139 18.69 -12.13 3.79
CA LEU A 139 19.73 -12.78 3.00
C LEU A 139 20.77 -13.50 3.87
N ARG A 140 21.13 -12.94 5.03
CA ARG A 140 22.05 -13.55 5.99
C ARG A 140 21.49 -14.85 6.57
N VAL A 141 20.21 -14.87 6.94
CA VAL A 141 19.54 -16.08 7.44
C VAL A 141 19.51 -17.16 6.35
N LEU A 142 19.08 -16.79 5.13
CA LEU A 142 19.03 -17.68 3.96
C LEU A 142 20.39 -18.30 3.65
N ARG A 143 21.46 -17.50 3.68
CA ARG A 143 22.82 -17.97 3.42
C ARG A 143 23.36 -18.88 4.52
N LYS A 144 23.24 -18.47 5.78
CA LYS A 144 23.83 -19.20 6.91
C LYS A 144 23.10 -20.53 7.18
N ARG A 145 21.76 -20.51 7.22
CA ARG A 145 20.93 -21.66 7.61
C ARG A 145 20.55 -22.56 6.43
N TYR A 146 20.23 -21.98 5.28
CA TYR A 146 19.68 -22.71 4.13
C TYR A 146 20.65 -22.85 2.95
N LYS A 147 21.85 -22.26 3.04
CA LYS A 147 22.88 -22.27 1.98
C LYS A 147 22.39 -21.69 0.65
N ILE A 148 21.45 -20.73 0.71
CA ILE A 148 20.96 -19.99 -0.45
C ILE A 148 21.80 -18.72 -0.61
N HIS A 149 22.40 -18.54 -1.78
CA HIS A 149 23.40 -17.50 -2.06
C HIS A 149 22.92 -16.43 -3.05
N ASN A 150 21.64 -16.46 -3.44
CA ASN A 150 21.06 -15.46 -4.32
C ASN A 150 21.13 -14.07 -3.66
N ARG A 151 21.55 -13.06 -4.43
CA ARG A 151 21.69 -11.69 -3.96
C ARG A 151 20.38 -10.92 -3.94
N ASN A 152 19.41 -11.31 -4.78
CA ASN A 152 18.10 -10.68 -4.80
C ASN A 152 17.17 -11.39 -3.80
N VAL A 153 16.64 -10.66 -2.83
CA VAL A 153 15.84 -11.24 -1.73
C VAL A 153 14.56 -11.93 -2.20
N ILE A 154 13.90 -11.42 -3.24
CA ILE A 154 12.69 -12.05 -3.80
C ILE A 154 13.02 -13.45 -4.29
N PHE A 155 14.05 -13.59 -5.13
CA PHE A 155 14.45 -14.88 -5.67
C PHE A 155 15.09 -15.80 -4.62
N ALA A 156 15.82 -15.24 -3.66
CA ALA A 156 16.39 -16.01 -2.55
C ALA A 156 15.29 -16.63 -1.67
N VAL A 157 14.24 -15.87 -1.35
CA VAL A 157 13.08 -16.37 -0.59
C VAL A 157 12.26 -17.36 -1.43
N ALA A 158 12.07 -17.11 -2.73
CA ALA A 158 11.39 -18.05 -3.61
C ALA A 158 12.13 -19.40 -3.66
N GLU A 159 13.46 -19.38 -3.82
CA GLU A 159 14.31 -20.58 -3.76
C GLU A 159 14.13 -21.34 -2.44
N TYR A 160 14.06 -20.62 -1.32
CA TYR A 160 13.75 -21.21 -0.02
C TYR A 160 12.38 -21.87 0.00
N ILE A 161 11.33 -21.18 -0.46
CA ILE A 161 9.96 -21.70 -0.49
C ILE A 161 9.88 -22.97 -1.33
N TYR A 162 10.51 -23.00 -2.50
CA TYR A 162 10.50 -24.18 -3.37
C TYR A 162 11.25 -25.37 -2.77
N LYS A 163 12.39 -25.13 -2.13
CA LYS A 163 13.23 -26.20 -1.55
C LYS A 163 12.70 -26.72 -0.21
N PHE A 164 12.17 -25.85 0.64
CA PHE A 164 11.93 -26.16 2.05
C PHE A 164 10.46 -26.04 2.50
N SER A 165 9.64 -25.20 1.86
CA SER A 165 8.25 -25.03 2.29
C SER A 165 7.34 -26.12 1.73
N ARG A 166 6.50 -26.68 2.60
CA ARG A 166 5.39 -27.57 2.20
C ARG A 166 4.05 -26.84 2.06
N ASN A 167 3.99 -25.55 2.41
CA ASN A 167 2.76 -24.77 2.40
C ASN A 167 2.38 -24.37 0.95
N PRO A 168 1.23 -24.86 0.42
CA PRO A 168 0.80 -24.53 -0.94
C PRO A 168 0.52 -23.04 -1.15
N SER A 169 0.07 -22.32 -0.11
CA SER A 169 -0.16 -20.87 -0.21
C SER A 169 1.14 -20.10 -0.41
N LEU A 170 2.23 -20.51 0.26
CA LEU A 170 3.54 -19.90 0.05
C LEU A 170 4.09 -20.17 -1.35
N LYS A 171 3.92 -21.39 -1.86
CA LYS A 171 4.31 -21.70 -3.25
C LYS A 171 3.51 -20.90 -4.26
N ARG A 172 2.21 -20.69 -4.03
CA ARG A 172 1.39 -19.80 -4.86
C ARG A 172 1.88 -18.35 -4.80
N ALA A 173 2.28 -17.86 -3.62
CA ALA A 173 2.87 -16.54 -3.47
C ALA A 173 4.18 -16.39 -4.24
N ALA A 174 5.09 -17.33 -4.09
CA ALA A 174 6.35 -17.35 -4.84
C ALA A 174 6.11 -17.41 -6.35
N ASN A 175 5.20 -18.27 -6.81
CA ASN A 175 4.84 -18.39 -8.22
C ASN A 175 4.22 -17.11 -8.79
N PHE A 176 3.37 -16.44 -8.02
CA PHE A 176 2.77 -15.17 -8.42
C PHE A 176 3.86 -14.12 -8.61
N ILE A 177 4.68 -13.89 -7.57
CA ILE A 177 5.69 -12.82 -7.54
C ILE A 177 6.82 -13.06 -8.55
N THR A 178 7.22 -14.32 -8.75
CA THR A 178 8.30 -14.68 -9.69
C THR A 178 7.79 -15.09 -11.08
N GLY A 179 6.47 -15.03 -11.30
CA GLY A 179 5.83 -15.38 -12.57
C GLY A 179 6.20 -14.41 -13.70
N SER A 180 5.95 -14.83 -14.94
CA SER A 180 6.31 -14.06 -16.15
C SER A 180 5.70 -12.66 -16.18
N SER A 181 4.43 -12.51 -15.79
CA SER A 181 3.74 -11.21 -15.77
C SER A 181 4.35 -10.24 -14.75
N MET A 182 4.67 -10.73 -13.54
CA MET A 182 5.33 -9.90 -12.52
C MET A 182 6.78 -9.57 -12.90
N LYS A 183 7.47 -10.49 -13.57
CA LYS A 183 8.78 -10.23 -14.14
C LYS A 183 8.72 -9.15 -15.22
N ALA A 184 7.73 -9.19 -16.13
CA ALA A 184 7.55 -8.17 -17.15
C ALA A 184 7.33 -6.77 -16.54
N LEU A 185 6.52 -6.66 -15.48
CA LEU A 185 6.38 -5.41 -14.73
C LEU A 185 7.70 -4.96 -14.07
N ALA A 186 8.48 -5.90 -13.51
CA ALA A 186 9.79 -5.59 -12.94
C ALA A 186 10.79 -5.12 -14.01
N ASP A 187 10.75 -5.69 -15.21
CA ASP A 187 11.59 -5.29 -16.34
C ASP A 187 11.20 -3.89 -16.83
N LEU A 188 9.91 -3.58 -16.97
CA LEU A 188 9.42 -2.21 -17.24
C LEU A 188 9.90 -1.23 -16.17
N ARG A 189 9.77 -1.60 -14.89
CA ARG A 189 10.24 -0.77 -13.76
C ARG A 189 11.72 -0.47 -13.89
N ASN A 190 12.54 -1.47 -14.20
CA ASN A 190 13.99 -1.33 -14.34
C ASN A 190 14.38 -0.41 -15.50
N ALA A 191 13.63 -0.44 -16.60
CA ALA A 191 13.85 0.42 -17.76
C ALA A 191 13.38 1.88 -17.55
N SER A 192 12.48 2.12 -16.59
CA SER A 192 11.94 3.44 -16.26
C SER A 192 12.81 4.25 -15.28
N ILE A 193 12.43 5.52 -15.07
CA ILE A 193 13.08 6.46 -14.12
C ILE A 193 13.01 6.04 -12.64
N VAL A 194 12.06 5.17 -12.27
CA VAL A 194 11.96 4.61 -10.91
C VAL A 194 12.91 3.42 -10.70
N GLY A 195 13.49 2.91 -11.79
CA GLY A 195 14.50 1.86 -11.79
C GLY A 195 15.88 2.42 -12.10
N HIS A 196 16.44 1.98 -13.23
CA HIS A 196 17.80 2.31 -13.66
C HIS A 196 17.86 2.94 -15.05
N GLY A 197 16.71 3.14 -15.71
CA GLY A 197 16.63 3.70 -17.06
C GLY A 197 15.81 4.99 -17.10
N PHE A 198 15.33 5.33 -18.30
CA PHE A 198 14.59 6.57 -18.58
C PHE A 198 13.41 6.34 -19.54
N GLU A 199 13.00 5.09 -19.75
CA GLU A 199 11.86 4.79 -20.61
C GLU A 199 10.54 5.27 -19.99
N ALA A 200 9.64 5.73 -20.85
CA ALA A 200 8.28 6.09 -20.45
C ALA A 200 7.46 4.82 -20.17
N VAL A 201 6.42 4.95 -19.35
CA VAL A 201 5.49 3.86 -19.04
C VAL A 201 4.07 4.37 -19.21
N SER A 202 3.31 3.70 -20.07
CA SER A 202 1.90 3.98 -20.35
C SER A 202 0.99 2.92 -19.74
N TYR A 203 -0.32 3.19 -19.77
CA TYR A 203 -1.35 2.20 -19.45
C TYR A 203 -1.21 0.91 -20.28
N ASP A 204 -0.96 1.05 -21.59
CA ASP A 204 -0.85 -0.08 -22.51
C ASP A 204 0.35 -0.97 -22.19
N ASP A 205 1.46 -0.41 -21.69
CA ASP A 205 2.63 -1.18 -21.26
C ASP A 205 2.31 -2.06 -20.04
N ILE A 206 1.58 -1.50 -19.06
CA ILE A 206 1.09 -2.27 -17.90
C ILE A 206 0.14 -3.37 -18.36
N ARG A 207 -0.80 -3.02 -19.26
CA ARG A 207 -1.80 -3.93 -19.80
C ARG A 207 -1.19 -5.08 -20.60
N ALA A 208 -0.17 -4.81 -21.39
CA ALA A 208 0.56 -5.83 -22.14
C ALA A 208 1.37 -6.76 -21.24
N SER A 209 1.93 -6.23 -20.14
CA SER A 209 2.79 -6.99 -19.23
C SER A 209 2.01 -7.90 -18.27
N TYR A 210 0.87 -7.41 -17.78
CA TYR A 210 0.11 -8.10 -16.74
C TYR A 210 -1.37 -8.31 -17.08
N GLY A 211 -1.97 -7.36 -17.78
CA GLY A 211 -3.41 -7.26 -17.99
C GLY A 211 -3.96 -6.00 -17.35
N GLU A 212 -5.28 -5.92 -17.18
CA GLU A 212 -5.92 -4.74 -16.60
C GLU A 212 -5.33 -4.38 -15.23
N PRO A 213 -4.90 -3.12 -14.98
CA PRO A 213 -4.30 -2.73 -13.70
C PRO A 213 -5.18 -3.04 -12.50
N GLN A 214 -6.50 -2.97 -12.64
CA GLN A 214 -7.46 -3.29 -11.60
C GLN A 214 -7.45 -4.79 -11.25
N VAL A 215 -7.12 -5.66 -12.22
CA VAL A 215 -6.93 -7.10 -11.97
C VAL A 215 -5.64 -7.32 -11.16
N LEU A 216 -4.57 -6.59 -11.45
CA LEU A 216 -3.34 -6.62 -10.64
C LEU A 216 -3.61 -6.31 -9.17
N ILE A 217 -4.37 -5.23 -8.88
CA ILE A 217 -4.74 -4.87 -7.50
C ILE A 217 -5.50 -6.02 -6.82
N LYS A 218 -6.49 -6.60 -7.52
CA LYS A 218 -7.32 -7.68 -6.99
C LYS A 218 -6.52 -8.97 -6.74
N ASP A 219 -5.56 -9.27 -7.60
CA ASP A 219 -4.72 -10.45 -7.46
C ASP A 219 -3.72 -10.29 -6.31
N ILE A 220 -3.15 -9.08 -6.13
CA ILE A 220 -2.35 -8.72 -4.95
C ILE A 220 -3.18 -8.86 -3.66
N GLU A 221 -4.40 -8.32 -3.63
CA GLU A 221 -5.33 -8.48 -2.49
C GLU A 221 -5.58 -9.96 -2.18
N THR A 222 -5.95 -10.73 -3.21
CA THR A 222 -6.23 -12.16 -3.08
C THR A 222 -5.01 -12.92 -2.55
N LEU A 223 -3.82 -12.53 -2.98
CA LEU A 223 -2.58 -13.12 -2.50
C LEU A 223 -2.37 -12.86 -1.01
N MET A 224 -2.54 -11.62 -0.57
CA MET A 224 -2.39 -11.22 0.82
C MET A 224 -3.36 -11.97 1.74
N VAL A 225 -4.65 -12.02 1.36
CA VAL A 225 -5.69 -12.72 2.12
C VAL A 225 -5.39 -14.23 2.20
N LYS A 226 -4.94 -14.85 1.10
CA LYS A 226 -4.56 -16.29 1.10
C LYS A 226 -3.32 -16.60 1.93
N SER A 227 -2.52 -15.58 2.26
CA SER A 227 -1.38 -15.67 3.18
C SER A 227 -1.74 -15.35 4.64
N GLY A 228 -3.02 -15.07 4.93
CA GLY A 228 -3.53 -14.88 6.29
C GLY A 228 -3.62 -13.42 6.76
N LEU A 229 -3.40 -12.45 5.87
CA LEU A 229 -3.60 -11.03 6.20
C LEU A 229 -5.09 -10.65 6.16
N VAL A 230 -5.49 -9.73 7.03
CA VAL A 230 -6.84 -9.14 7.03
C VAL A 230 -6.75 -7.80 6.32
N ILE A 231 -7.36 -7.68 5.13
CA ILE A 231 -7.18 -6.50 4.28
C ILE A 231 -8.41 -5.59 4.35
N ASP A 232 -8.20 -4.33 4.75
CA ASP A 232 -9.22 -3.27 4.68
C ASP A 232 -9.07 -2.48 3.38
N ARG A 233 -9.83 -2.88 2.37
CA ARG A 233 -9.84 -2.25 1.05
C ARG A 233 -10.77 -1.03 0.94
N ASP A 234 -11.67 -0.86 1.91
CA ASP A 234 -12.76 0.11 1.83
C ASP A 234 -12.54 1.31 2.76
N LYS A 235 -11.45 1.34 3.54
CA LYS A 235 -10.98 2.47 4.35
C LYS A 235 -11.24 3.83 3.69
N TYR A 236 -10.63 4.06 2.54
CA TYR A 236 -10.69 5.36 1.87
C TYR A 236 -12.03 5.63 1.19
N LYS A 237 -12.77 4.60 0.76
CA LYS A 237 -14.17 4.78 0.31
C LYS A 237 -15.06 5.21 1.47
N LYS A 238 -14.89 4.62 2.64
CA LYS A 238 -15.60 5.00 3.87
C LYS A 238 -15.29 6.44 4.23
N ILE A 239 -14.01 6.82 4.29
CA ILE A 239 -13.59 8.21 4.58
C ILE A 239 -14.13 9.19 3.54
N ASN A 240 -14.02 8.88 2.25
CA ASN A 240 -14.52 9.72 1.17
C ASN A 240 -16.04 9.90 1.25
N SER A 241 -16.78 8.88 1.68
CA SER A 241 -18.23 9.00 1.87
C SER A 241 -18.59 10.06 2.92
N TYR A 242 -17.80 10.19 3.99
CA TYR A 242 -17.96 11.25 4.98
C TYR A 242 -17.62 12.63 4.42
N LEU A 243 -16.49 12.77 3.73
CA LEU A 243 -16.07 14.03 3.11
C LEU A 243 -17.09 14.54 2.07
N LEU A 244 -17.53 13.65 1.17
CA LEU A 244 -18.50 13.99 0.12
C LEU A 244 -19.91 14.23 0.68
N LYS A 245 -20.21 13.67 1.85
CA LYS A 245 -21.44 13.98 2.58
C LYS A 245 -21.36 15.40 3.13
N GLU A 246 -20.29 15.74 3.84
CA GLU A 246 -20.07 17.05 4.42
C GLU A 246 -20.18 18.18 3.38
N LEU A 247 -19.52 18.03 2.24
CA LEU A 247 -19.57 19.00 1.12
C LEU A 247 -20.99 19.28 0.59
N ARG A 248 -21.94 18.34 0.78
CA ARG A 248 -23.33 18.49 0.34
C ARG A 248 -24.23 19.19 1.38
N TYR A 249 -23.86 19.18 2.66
CA TYR A 249 -24.68 19.75 3.75
C TYR A 249 -24.43 21.23 3.99
N GLU A 250 -23.29 21.76 3.57
CA GLU A 250 -23.04 23.20 3.55
C GLU A 250 -23.92 23.89 2.47
N LYS A 251 -25.17 24.19 2.81
CA LYS A 251 -26.08 25.08 2.09
C LYS A 251 -26.35 26.33 2.90
#